data_AF-A0AAJ1B2Y2-F1
#
_entry.id   AF-A0AAJ1B2Y2-F1
#
_cell.length_a   1.000
_cell.length_b   1.000
_cell.length_c   1.000
_cell.angle_alpha   90.00
_cell.angle_beta   90.00
_cell.angle_gamma   90.00
#
_symmetry.space_group_name_H-M   'P 1'
#
loop_
_entity.id
_entity.type
_entity.pdbx_description
1 polymer ?
#
loop_
_entity_poly.entity_id
_entity_poly.type
_entity_poly.pdbx_seq_one_letter_code
_entity_poly.pdbx_strand_id
1 'polypeptide(L)'
;YSMVFRQPEKGVFKVCEVLNVGFVAYSPLGNGFLSGKYTPATKYAEGDFRNNMGRFNPEVMKRNQALLDLVQEIAERKNATSAQIVL
;
A
#
# COMPACT_ATOMS: atom_id res chain seq x y z
N TYR A 1 -0.54 -8.80 -1.76
CA TYR A 1 -1.32 -8.47 -0.54
C TYR A 1 -0.77 -7.17 0.01
N SER A 2 -1.62 -6.26 0.48
CA SER A 2 -1.21 -4.98 1.10
C SER A 2 -2.39 -4.42 1.91
N MET A 3 -2.16 -3.39 2.71
CA MET A 3 -3.24 -2.72 3.46
C MET A 3 -4.38 -2.19 2.54
N VAL A 4 -4.09 -1.89 1.27
CA VAL A 4 -5.07 -1.43 0.27
C VAL A 4 -5.66 -2.55 -0.59
N PHE A 5 -5.18 -3.80 -0.45
CA PHE A 5 -5.73 -4.98 -1.13
C PHE A 5 -5.64 -6.21 -0.22
N ARG A 6 -6.75 -6.47 0.47
CA ARG A 6 -6.88 -7.46 1.55
C ARG A 6 -7.67 -8.72 1.16
N GLN A 7 -7.99 -8.90 -0.13
CA GLN A 7 -8.73 -10.10 -0.59
C GLN A 7 -8.12 -11.44 -0.15
N PRO A 8 -6.78 -11.62 -0.09
CA PRO A 8 -6.18 -12.87 0.40
C PRO A 8 -6.60 -13.28 1.83
N GLU A 9 -7.00 -12.33 2.68
CA GLU A 9 -7.48 -12.62 4.04
C GLU A 9 -8.77 -13.45 4.05
N LYS A 10 -9.54 -13.45 2.94
CA LYS A 10 -10.83 -14.16 2.85
C LYS A 10 -10.72 -15.68 2.66
N GLY A 11 -9.52 -16.25 2.74
CA GLY A 11 -9.35 -17.70 2.72
C GLY A 11 -8.02 -18.19 2.18
N VAL A 12 -7.28 -17.36 1.41
CA VAL A 12 -5.98 -17.76 0.85
C VAL A 12 -5.00 -18.09 1.96
N PHE A 13 -4.93 -17.26 3.02
CA PHE A 13 -4.05 -17.52 4.17
C PHE A 13 -4.42 -18.83 4.87
N LYS A 14 -5.71 -19.12 5.02
CA LYS A 14 -6.16 -20.38 5.63
C LYS A 14 -5.73 -21.60 4.82
N VAL A 15 -5.79 -21.53 3.50
CA VAL A 15 -5.32 -22.60 2.61
C VAL A 15 -3.79 -22.76 2.73
N CYS A 16 -3.04 -21.65 2.76
CA CYS A 16 -1.59 -21.70 2.94
C CYS A 16 -1.18 -22.37 4.25
N GLU A 17 -1.87 -22.06 5.36
CA GLU A 17 -1.66 -22.70 6.67
C GLU A 17 -1.92 -24.21 6.61
N VAL A 18 -3.06 -24.63 6.06
CA VAL A 18 -3.46 -26.05 5.99
C VAL A 18 -2.48 -26.86 5.14
N LEU A 19 -1.97 -26.28 4.06
CA LEU A 19 -1.03 -26.94 3.14
C LEU A 19 0.44 -26.79 3.55
N ASN A 20 0.73 -26.05 4.63
CA ASN A 20 2.09 -25.72 5.06
C ASN A 20 2.94 -25.09 3.94
N VAL A 21 2.38 -24.12 3.22
CA VAL A 21 3.08 -23.37 2.17
C VAL A 21 3.22 -21.89 2.51
N GLY A 22 4.38 -21.32 2.17
CA GLY A 22 4.64 -19.90 2.37
C GLY A 22 3.81 -19.02 1.43
N PHE A 23 3.32 -17.89 1.94
CA PHE A 23 2.70 -16.84 1.14
C PHE A 23 3.65 -15.65 1.00
N VAL A 24 4.02 -15.30 -0.24
CA VAL A 24 4.85 -14.12 -0.53
C VAL A 24 3.97 -13.03 -1.13
N ALA A 25 3.84 -11.90 -0.43
CA ALA A 25 3.02 -10.79 -0.88
C ALA A 25 3.65 -10.06 -2.08
N TYR A 26 2.96 -10.09 -3.23
CA TYR A 26 3.28 -9.19 -4.34
C TYR A 26 2.77 -7.76 -4.10
N SER A 27 3.60 -6.78 -4.45
CA SER A 27 3.36 -5.33 -4.34
C SER A 27 2.88 -4.87 -2.95
N PRO A 28 3.61 -5.18 -1.86
CA PRO A 28 3.16 -4.87 -0.50
C PRO A 28 3.03 -3.36 -0.24
N LEU A 29 3.82 -2.53 -0.93
CA LEU A 29 3.74 -1.06 -0.88
C LEU A 29 2.60 -0.47 -1.73
N GLY A 30 1.82 -1.28 -2.44
CA GLY A 30 0.76 -0.80 -3.31
C GLY A 30 1.29 0.10 -4.43
N ASN A 31 2.39 -0.29 -5.10
CA ASN A 31 3.11 0.53 -6.10
C ASN A 31 3.70 1.83 -5.52
N GLY A 32 4.06 1.79 -4.23
CA GLY A 32 4.59 2.94 -3.47
C GLY A 32 3.52 3.88 -2.93
N PHE A 33 2.24 3.58 -3.14
CA PHE A 33 1.14 4.34 -2.55
C PHE A 33 1.25 4.43 -1.02
N LEU A 34 1.57 3.31 -0.36
CA LEU A 34 1.69 3.22 1.10
C LEU A 34 3.02 3.76 1.65
N SER A 35 3.95 4.19 0.79
CA SER A 35 5.26 4.65 1.26
C SER A 35 5.28 6.12 1.67
N GLY A 36 4.18 6.86 1.49
CA GLY A 36 4.12 8.31 1.71
C GLY A 36 4.83 9.16 0.64
N LYS A 37 5.35 8.55 -0.44
CA LYS A 37 6.15 9.25 -1.47
C LYS A 37 5.32 10.16 -2.39
N TYR A 38 4.03 9.87 -2.54
CA TYR A 38 3.16 10.55 -3.50
C TYR A 38 2.08 11.34 -2.79
N THR A 39 1.70 12.45 -3.40
CA THR A 39 0.65 13.36 -2.95
C THR A 39 -0.42 13.50 -4.04
N PRO A 40 -1.62 14.01 -3.72
CA PRO A 40 -2.65 14.31 -4.73
C PRO A 40 -2.20 15.27 -5.85
N ALA A 41 -1.13 16.04 -5.63
CA ALA A 41 -0.55 16.95 -6.61
C ALA A 41 0.53 16.31 -7.50
N THR A 42 0.94 15.08 -7.20
CA THR A 42 1.99 14.36 -7.93
C THR A 42 1.61 14.20 -9.39
N LYS A 43 2.54 14.51 -10.28
CA LYS A 43 2.43 14.27 -11.72
C LYS A 43 3.34 13.11 -12.11
N TYR A 44 2.85 12.25 -12.99
CA TYR A 44 3.63 11.13 -13.51
C TYR A 44 3.96 11.39 -14.97
N ALA A 45 5.08 10.84 -15.43
CA ALA A 45 5.49 10.95 -16.82
C ALA A 45 4.47 10.28 -17.76
N GLU A 46 4.49 10.67 -19.03
CA GLU A 46 3.73 9.97 -20.07
C GLU A 46 4.15 8.48 -20.12
N GLY A 47 3.17 7.58 -20.26
CA GLY A 47 3.41 6.13 -20.25
C GLY A 47 3.55 5.50 -18.86
N ASP A 48 3.62 6.30 -17.78
CA ASP A 48 3.65 5.74 -16.43
C ASP A 48 2.31 5.06 -16.09
N PHE A 49 2.37 3.78 -15.70
CA PHE A 49 1.18 2.98 -15.43
C PHE A 49 0.33 3.53 -14.26
N ARG A 50 0.92 4.33 -13.37
CA ARG A 50 0.18 4.99 -12.27
C ARG A 50 -0.86 5.98 -12.78
N ASN A 51 -0.67 6.57 -13.96
CA ASN A 51 -1.69 7.42 -14.60
C ASN A 51 -3.02 6.68 -14.83
N ASN A 52 -2.97 5.35 -15.02
CA ASN A 52 -4.14 4.52 -15.30
C ASN A 52 -4.65 3.78 -14.05
N MET A 53 -3.96 3.91 -12.92
CA MET A 53 -4.33 3.26 -11.67
C MET A 53 -5.23 4.19 -10.86
N GLY A 54 -6.49 3.80 -10.67
CA GLY A 54 -7.48 4.60 -9.93
C GLY A 54 -7.05 5.03 -8.52
N ARG A 55 -6.14 4.31 -7.85
CA ARG A 55 -5.63 4.71 -6.52
C ARG A 55 -4.81 6.00 -6.52
N PHE A 56 -4.19 6.34 -7.66
CA PHE A 56 -3.39 7.55 -7.82
C PHE A 56 -4.20 8.72 -8.38
N ASN A 57 -5.52 8.53 -8.58
CA ASN A 57 -6.41 9.65 -8.83
C ASN A 57 -6.41 10.59 -7.60
N PRO A 58 -6.29 11.92 -7.78
CA PRO A 58 -6.20 12.87 -6.67
C PRO A 58 -7.31 12.73 -5.63
N GLU A 59 -8.55 12.45 -6.03
CA GLU A 59 -9.68 12.30 -5.11
C GLU A 59 -9.60 11.00 -4.30
N VAL A 60 -9.10 9.92 -4.91
CA VAL A 60 -8.86 8.66 -4.20
C VAL A 60 -7.69 8.79 -3.24
N MET A 61 -6.63 9.50 -3.62
CA MET A 61 -5.51 9.80 -2.72
C MET A 61 -5.96 10.61 -1.50
N LYS A 62 -6.72 11.70 -1.71
CA LYS A 62 -7.28 12.50 -0.62
C LYS A 62 -8.11 11.68 0.36
N ARG A 63 -8.99 10.80 -0.15
CA ARG A 63 -9.81 9.91 0.69
C ARG A 63 -9.00 8.95 1.56
N ASN A 64 -7.80 8.59 1.12
CA ASN A 64 -6.90 7.69 1.84
C ASN A 64 -5.83 8.44 2.64
N GLN A 65 -5.84 9.78 2.67
CA GLN A 65 -4.82 10.57 3.35
C GLN A 65 -4.75 10.24 4.85
N ALA A 66 -5.89 10.04 5.51
CA ALA A 66 -5.94 9.65 6.92
C ALA A 66 -5.20 8.33 7.22
N LEU A 67 -5.21 7.37 6.29
CA LEU A 67 -4.42 6.14 6.42
C LEU A 67 -2.92 6.43 6.30
N LEU A 68 -2.53 7.25 5.32
CA LEU A 68 -1.12 7.61 5.10
C LEU A 68 -0.56 8.41 6.28
N ASP A 69 -1.34 9.34 6.83
CA ASP A 69 -0.98 10.14 8.01
C ASP A 69 -0.78 9.25 9.24
N LEU A 70 -1.68 8.29 9.47
CA LEU A 70 -1.54 7.32 10.57
C LEU A 70 -0.28 6.47 10.43
N VAL A 71 0.01 5.98 9.21
CA VAL A 71 1.23 5.20 8.95
C VAL A 71 2.47 6.04 9.22
N GLN A 72 2.47 7.31 8.81
CA GLN A 72 3.56 8.24 9.02
C GLN A 72 3.78 8.53 10.52
N GLU A 73 2.71 8.76 11.28
CA GLU A 73 2.77 8.97 12.73
C GLU A 73 3.38 7.75 13.46
N ILE A 74 2.99 6.53 13.06
CA ILE A 74 3.58 5.29 13.60
C ILE A 74 5.07 5.20 13.23
N ALA A 75 5.42 5.58 12.00
CA ALA A 75 6.80 5.55 11.51
C ALA A 75 7.69 6.50 12.32
N GLU A 76 7.24 7.72 12.58
CA GLU A 76 7.95 8.71 13.41
C GLU A 76 8.19 8.21 14.83
N ARG A 77 7.16 7.67 15.49
CA ARG A 77 7.30 7.08 16.83
C ARG A 77 8.31 5.94 16.91
N LYS A 78 8.52 5.23 15.79
CA LYS A 78 9.42 4.07 15.70
C LYS A 78 10.77 4.40 15.08
N ASN A 79 11.04 5.67 14.76
CA ASN A 79 12.22 6.10 14.01
C ASN A 79 12.42 5.25 12.72
N ALA A 80 11.33 5.06 11.98
CA ALA A 80 11.27 4.26 10.77
C ALA A 80 10.65 5.06 9.62
N THR A 81 10.68 4.50 8.41
CA THR A 81 9.95 5.03 7.25
C THR A 81 8.55 4.45 7.17
N SER A 82 7.61 5.18 6.57
CA SER A 82 6.27 4.65 6.25
C SER A 82 6.33 3.32 5.49
N ALA A 83 7.30 3.16 4.58
CA ALA A 83 7.53 1.91 3.87
C ALA A 83 7.91 0.73 4.79
N GLN A 84 8.73 0.96 5.83
CA GLN A 84 9.08 -0.08 6.80
C GLN A 84 7.91 -0.46 7.71
N ILE A 85 6.96 0.45 7.96
CA ILE A 85 5.79 0.16 8.80
C ILE A 85 4.77 -0.76 8.10
N VAL A 86 4.69 -0.70 6.78
CA VAL A 86 3.67 -1.42 6.00
C VAL A 86 4.15 -2.74 5.38
N LEU A 87 5.41 -3.12 5.64
CA LEU A 87 6.03 -4.41 5.25
C LEU A 87 5.93 -5.42 6.40
#